data_AF-A0A1G2ZTJ3-F1
#
_entry.id   AF-A0A1G2ZTJ3-F1
#
_cell.length_a   1.000
_cell.length_b   1.000
_cell.length_c   1.000
_cell.angle_alpha   90.00
_cell.angle_beta   90.00
_cell.angle_gamma   90.00
#
_symmetry.space_group_name_H-M   'P 1'
#
loop_
_entity.id
_entity.type
_entity.pdbx_description
1 polymer ?
#
loop_
_entity_poly.entity_id
_entity_poly.type
_entity_poly.pdbx_seq_one_letter_code
_entity_poly.pdbx_strand_id
1 'polypeptide(L)'
;MRAAQANGEIFSVWILTDRYPPASVAAARETTARYIVQEGTAQALEFRNQFSGEAVLPSLGAWDHLWPRDPEGDFSNGRFAEKTRYIGNYYVLERLENSDNVTLPVDIRILELLPDVLIGVPSNTRQKDQTRRYDDSDYELIRLTKNDYDEMIEAGMNCLRVDKEQAGWIDRRDVFYWGIGAEQVNYPECLYRSNYLGPALFLDEPAVCTRDSVIRPRLKKDPEFRRTITPQAVLGEFQKYFHQAKYQGAPGALLRGLAARPDVDIGDMEFLQQNLYSWETMVSSALYQLGEGENGPPSSMVFEPPGRFGTLRTLPEMNMAYLCQIPVDDPKNLIGIIYGFLRGAARLMDKGWGTSIYGQVDRADASWFLTHAYDLGARHFFFWDSARLACVPYSECLILARNLRAHAESHPHRDLQKLKHAAEVAILLPAGYNLGHVYMGKGNLWGLGELNLERVNREGVTYRTVMGNFFTEIERCIRMGVGYDLFWDIEGHRVTGYRQFVRVREDGKVEVTVDEKSTLHDGPRIPERPEGVPPQLEIELSTQRGQAPLQIAARAFLTRGSADIYYTLGADSKGTYKNVMMLWELYGPEEEDYRFLLNENRNPRILDEGIRTKRRAYSVERRA
;
A
#
# COMPACT_ATOMS: atom_id res chain seq x y z
N MET A 1 -13.87 -13.52 32.78
CA MET A 1 -14.03 -14.89 32.24
C MET A 1 -12.84 -15.71 32.67
N ARG A 2 -13.06 -16.96 33.12
CA ARG A 2 -12.00 -17.93 33.39
C ARG A 2 -12.38 -19.23 32.71
N ALA A 3 -11.48 -19.79 31.91
CA ALA A 3 -11.71 -21.01 31.14
C ALA A 3 -10.66 -22.05 31.50
N ALA A 4 -11.10 -23.31 31.59
CA ALA A 4 -10.24 -24.46 31.79
C ALA A 4 -10.28 -25.34 30.54
N GLN A 5 -9.10 -25.72 30.06
CA GLN A 5 -8.92 -26.62 28.93
C GLN A 5 -9.00 -28.08 29.38
N ALA A 6 -9.21 -29.00 28.44
CA ALA A 6 -9.29 -30.44 28.72
C ALA A 6 -7.98 -31.02 29.29
N ASN A 7 -6.84 -30.41 28.98
CA ASN A 7 -5.52 -30.76 29.52
C ASN A 7 -5.28 -30.20 30.96
N GLY A 8 -6.24 -29.46 31.53
CA GLY A 8 -6.15 -28.84 32.85
C GLY A 8 -5.48 -27.45 32.86
N GLU A 9 -5.00 -26.95 31.72
CA GLU A 9 -4.52 -25.57 31.60
C GLU A 9 -5.68 -24.59 31.75
N ILE A 10 -5.38 -23.39 32.24
CA ILE A 10 -6.39 -22.37 32.54
C ILE A 10 -5.92 -21.06 31.96
N PHE A 11 -6.82 -20.28 31.39
CA PHE A 11 -6.58 -18.87 31.12
C PHE A 11 -7.73 -18.02 31.64
N SER A 12 -7.45 -16.74 31.84
CA SER A 12 -8.40 -15.78 32.38
C SER A 12 -8.35 -14.48 31.59
N VAL A 13 -9.51 -13.87 31.42
CA VAL A 13 -9.69 -12.60 30.72
C VAL A 13 -10.56 -11.70 31.59
N TRP A 14 -10.08 -10.49 31.85
CA TRP A 14 -10.84 -9.45 32.56
C TRP A 14 -11.10 -8.30 31.61
N ILE A 15 -12.34 -7.83 31.61
CA ILE A 15 -12.75 -6.65 30.86
C ILE A 15 -13.49 -5.71 31.81
N LEU A 16 -13.07 -4.44 31.83
CA LEU A 16 -13.81 -3.38 32.51
C LEU A 16 -14.64 -2.65 31.46
N THR A 17 -15.95 -2.80 31.54
CA THR A 17 -16.92 -2.33 30.55
C THR A 17 -18.22 -1.93 31.25
N ASP A 18 -18.98 -1.00 30.69
CA ASP A 18 -20.26 -0.54 31.24
C ASP A 18 -21.42 -1.55 31.02
N ARG A 19 -21.23 -2.48 30.08
CA ARG A 19 -22.18 -3.52 29.68
C ARG A 19 -21.47 -4.77 29.21
N TYR A 20 -22.22 -5.86 29.00
CA TYR A 20 -21.68 -7.09 28.42
C TYR A 20 -20.99 -6.81 27.07
N PRO A 21 -19.82 -7.41 26.76
CA PRO A 21 -19.07 -7.12 25.54
C PRO A 21 -19.92 -7.22 24.25
N PRO A 22 -20.04 -6.13 23.47
CA PRO A 22 -20.73 -6.15 22.18
C PRO A 22 -20.17 -7.20 21.22
N ALA A 23 -20.99 -7.68 20.28
CA ALA A 23 -20.56 -8.65 19.25
C ALA A 23 -19.58 -8.03 18.24
N SER A 24 -19.71 -6.73 17.97
CA SER A 24 -18.76 -5.99 17.13
C SER A 24 -17.60 -5.47 17.97
N VAL A 25 -16.37 -5.67 17.49
CA VAL A 25 -15.17 -5.09 18.10
C VAL A 25 -15.18 -3.55 18.06
N ALA A 26 -15.79 -2.95 17.04
CA ALA A 26 -15.90 -1.50 16.93
C ALA A 26 -16.73 -0.93 18.08
N ALA A 27 -17.92 -1.49 18.32
CA ALA A 27 -18.76 -1.11 19.46
C ALA A 27 -18.10 -1.44 20.81
N ALA A 28 -17.37 -2.56 20.90
CA ALA A 28 -16.68 -2.92 22.14
C ALA A 28 -15.56 -1.92 22.51
N ARG A 29 -14.89 -1.29 21.52
CA ARG A 29 -13.88 -0.26 21.79
C ARG A 29 -14.47 0.98 22.47
N GLU A 30 -15.73 1.31 22.19
CA GLU A 30 -16.39 2.48 22.78
C GLU A 30 -16.78 2.27 24.25
N THR A 31 -16.99 1.01 24.66
CA THR A 31 -17.48 0.68 26.01
C THR A 31 -16.42 0.09 26.94
N THR A 32 -15.26 -0.31 26.40
CA THR A 32 -14.23 -1.03 27.16
C THR A 32 -13.15 -0.08 27.68
N ALA A 33 -13.05 0.04 29.01
CA ALA A 33 -12.03 0.84 29.68
C ALA A 33 -10.73 0.07 29.94
N ARG A 34 -10.79 -1.26 30.19
CA ARG A 34 -9.60 -2.11 30.43
C ARG A 34 -9.78 -3.49 29.84
N TYR A 35 -8.70 -4.06 29.33
CA TYR A 35 -8.66 -5.41 28.76
C TYR A 35 -7.38 -6.13 29.20
N ILE A 36 -7.55 -7.24 29.94
CA ILE A 36 -6.46 -7.96 30.61
C ILE A 36 -6.57 -9.45 30.29
N VAL A 37 -5.45 -10.09 29.95
CA VAL A 37 -5.36 -11.52 29.64
C VAL A 37 -4.29 -12.17 30.51
N GLN A 38 -4.58 -13.34 31.06
CA GLN A 38 -3.62 -14.18 31.76
C GLN A 38 -3.66 -15.60 31.19
N GLU A 39 -2.54 -16.07 30.66
CA GLU A 39 -2.36 -17.39 30.09
C GLU A 39 -1.68 -18.30 31.12
N GLY A 40 -2.34 -19.37 31.55
CA GLY A 40 -1.81 -20.25 32.59
C GLY A 40 -1.55 -19.49 33.90
N THR A 41 -0.37 -19.74 34.46
CA THR A 41 0.15 -19.07 35.66
C THR A 41 1.07 -17.89 35.32
N ALA A 42 1.20 -17.55 34.03
CA ALA A 42 2.07 -16.46 33.63
C ALA A 42 1.55 -15.11 34.15
N GLN A 43 2.43 -14.10 34.22
CA GLN A 43 2.03 -12.76 34.62
C GLN A 43 0.96 -12.22 33.65
N ALA A 44 -0.10 -11.60 34.19
CA ALA A 44 -1.19 -11.05 33.40
C ALA A 44 -0.71 -9.87 32.54
N LEU A 45 -1.30 -9.72 31.36
CA LEU A 45 -1.01 -8.66 30.39
C LEU A 45 -2.21 -7.74 30.24
N GLU A 46 -1.99 -6.43 30.36
CA GLU A 46 -2.98 -5.41 30.03
C GLU A 46 -2.53 -4.65 28.78
N PHE A 47 -3.42 -4.49 27.80
CA PHE A 47 -3.09 -3.88 26.52
C PHE A 47 -3.67 -2.47 26.44
N ARG A 48 -2.81 -1.44 26.37
CA ARG A 48 -3.23 -0.04 26.35
C ARG A 48 -2.64 0.71 25.18
N ASN A 49 -3.37 1.67 24.65
CA ASN A 49 -2.83 2.62 23.69
C ASN A 49 -1.82 3.51 24.42
N GLN A 50 -0.61 3.64 23.87
CA GLN A 50 0.49 4.40 24.49
C GLN A 50 0.12 5.88 24.74
N PHE A 51 -0.65 6.51 23.85
CA PHE A 51 -0.98 7.93 23.95
C PHE A 51 -2.34 8.20 24.58
N SER A 52 -3.39 7.42 24.24
CA SER A 52 -4.73 7.64 24.79
C SER A 52 -5.00 6.91 26.10
N GLY A 53 -4.22 5.86 26.41
CA GLY A 53 -4.46 4.98 27.56
C GLY A 53 -5.66 4.04 27.41
N GLU A 54 -6.38 4.11 26.29
CA GLU A 54 -7.55 3.28 26.00
C GLU A 54 -7.17 1.80 25.83
N ALA A 55 -8.11 0.90 26.11
CA ALA A 55 -7.89 -0.53 25.94
C ALA A 55 -7.68 -0.89 24.45
N VAL A 56 -6.62 -1.61 24.14
CA VAL A 56 -6.40 -2.19 22.81
C VAL A 56 -7.00 -3.58 22.80
N LEU A 57 -7.98 -3.81 21.92
CA LEU A 57 -8.67 -5.09 21.78
C LEU A 57 -8.07 -5.96 20.66
N PRO A 58 -8.22 -7.30 20.71
CA PRO A 58 -7.81 -8.20 19.66
C PRO A 58 -8.39 -7.82 18.30
N SER A 59 -7.56 -7.93 17.26
CA SER A 59 -7.89 -7.49 15.89
C SER A 59 -7.91 -8.62 14.86
N LEU A 60 -7.70 -9.87 15.28
CA LEU A 60 -7.69 -11.03 14.39
C LEU A 60 -9.03 -11.28 13.70
N GLY A 61 -10.15 -10.88 14.29
CA GLY A 61 -11.48 -11.08 13.71
C GLY A 61 -12.36 -12.12 14.40
N ALA A 62 -11.87 -12.78 15.45
CA ALA A 62 -12.62 -13.77 16.21
C ALA A 62 -13.48 -13.19 17.34
N TRP A 63 -13.57 -11.86 17.49
CA TRP A 63 -14.11 -11.17 18.67
C TRP A 63 -15.55 -11.58 19.04
N ASP A 64 -16.38 -11.83 18.04
CA ASP A 64 -17.75 -12.33 18.19
C ASP A 64 -17.80 -13.71 18.86
N HIS A 65 -16.77 -14.54 18.70
CA HIS A 65 -16.64 -15.89 19.28
C HIS A 65 -15.93 -15.92 20.65
N LEU A 66 -15.25 -14.83 21.06
CA LEU A 66 -14.39 -14.78 22.26
C LEU A 66 -15.15 -14.67 23.59
N TRP A 67 -16.46 -14.51 23.55
CA TRP A 67 -17.28 -14.34 24.74
C TRP A 67 -18.43 -15.32 24.68
N PRO A 68 -18.83 -15.95 25.81
CA PRO A 68 -20.02 -16.79 25.81
C PRO A 68 -21.24 -15.95 25.42
N ARG A 69 -22.01 -16.36 24.43
CA ARG A 69 -23.21 -15.65 23.97
C ARG A 69 -24.40 -16.56 23.97
N ASP A 70 -25.58 -15.99 24.17
CA ASP A 70 -26.83 -16.72 23.98
C ASP A 70 -27.08 -16.90 22.46
N PRO A 71 -27.33 -18.14 21.98
CA PRO A 71 -27.68 -18.39 20.58
C PRO A 71 -28.98 -17.72 20.12
N GLU A 72 -29.92 -17.43 21.03
CA GLU A 72 -31.27 -16.94 20.73
C GLU A 72 -31.50 -15.44 21.03
N GLY A 73 -30.53 -14.74 21.63
CA GLY A 73 -30.62 -13.29 21.92
C GLY A 73 -30.36 -12.93 23.38
N ASP A 74 -30.35 -11.62 23.70
CA ASP A 74 -29.72 -11.01 24.89
C ASP A 74 -29.84 -11.73 26.24
N PHE A 75 -28.76 -11.56 27.03
CA PHE A 75 -28.68 -11.91 28.45
C PHE A 75 -29.84 -11.31 29.25
N SER A 76 -30.84 -12.12 29.59
CA SER A 76 -31.90 -11.69 30.50
C SER A 76 -31.36 -11.59 31.93
N ASN A 77 -31.50 -10.41 32.55
CA ASN A 77 -31.22 -10.15 33.97
C ASN A 77 -29.80 -10.50 34.45
N GLY A 78 -28.79 -10.39 33.58
CA GLY A 78 -27.38 -10.61 33.96
C GLY A 78 -27.03 -12.09 34.26
N ARG A 79 -27.87 -13.03 33.84
CA ARG A 79 -27.61 -14.48 33.98
C ARG A 79 -27.24 -15.08 32.62
N PHE A 80 -26.22 -15.95 32.60
CA PHE A 80 -25.96 -16.81 31.44
C PHE A 80 -27.19 -17.68 31.18
N ALA A 81 -27.56 -17.80 29.90
CA ALA A 81 -28.60 -18.72 29.47
C ALA A 81 -28.22 -20.18 29.79
N GLU A 82 -29.22 -21.06 29.80
CA GLU A 82 -29.00 -22.49 30.04
C GLU A 82 -28.05 -23.10 29.00
N LYS A 83 -28.05 -22.54 27.79
CA LYS A 83 -27.13 -22.87 26.70
C LYS A 83 -26.41 -21.61 26.23
N THR A 84 -25.11 -21.70 25.99
CA THR A 84 -24.31 -20.60 25.44
C THR A 84 -23.38 -21.11 24.36
N ARG A 85 -23.10 -20.26 23.36
CA ARG A 85 -22.08 -20.50 22.34
C ARG A 85 -20.81 -19.76 22.73
N TYR A 86 -19.67 -20.44 22.67
CA TYR A 86 -18.37 -19.89 23.02
C TYR A 86 -17.28 -20.61 22.20
N ILE A 87 -16.40 -19.88 21.53
CA ILE A 87 -15.33 -20.44 20.68
C ILE A 87 -15.89 -21.54 19.75
N GLY A 88 -17.00 -21.24 19.07
CA GLY A 88 -17.67 -22.14 18.13
C GLY A 88 -18.39 -23.35 18.74
N ASN A 89 -18.39 -23.50 20.06
CA ASN A 89 -18.94 -24.69 20.73
C ASN A 89 -20.13 -24.34 21.62
N TYR A 90 -21.03 -25.30 21.82
CA TYR A 90 -22.17 -25.17 22.72
C TYR A 90 -21.81 -25.67 24.12
N TYR A 91 -22.12 -24.86 25.12
CA TYR A 91 -21.95 -25.16 26.53
C TYR A 91 -23.29 -25.12 27.24
N VAL A 92 -23.45 -25.99 28.24
CA VAL A 92 -24.64 -26.04 29.10
C VAL A 92 -24.27 -25.54 30.50
N LEU A 93 -25.15 -24.75 31.09
CA LEU A 93 -25.00 -24.27 32.45
C LEU A 93 -25.11 -25.43 33.45
N GLU A 94 -23.98 -25.78 34.08
CA GLU A 94 -23.95 -26.83 35.12
C GLU A 94 -24.32 -26.29 36.50
N ARG A 95 -23.78 -25.12 36.87
CA ARG A 95 -23.95 -24.54 38.20
C ARG A 95 -23.90 -23.01 38.17
N LEU A 96 -24.73 -22.38 38.99
CA LEU A 96 -24.64 -20.95 39.32
C LEU A 96 -24.13 -20.80 40.75
N GLU A 97 -22.96 -20.18 40.90
CA GLU A 97 -22.43 -19.75 42.19
C GLU A 97 -22.36 -18.23 42.20
N ASN A 98 -22.95 -17.60 43.23
CA ASN A 98 -22.75 -16.17 43.46
C ASN A 98 -21.33 -15.98 44.03
N SER A 99 -20.40 -15.59 43.17
CA SER A 99 -19.09 -15.11 43.61
C SER A 99 -19.13 -13.58 43.67
N ASP A 100 -19.17 -13.03 44.88
CA ASP A 100 -19.19 -11.58 45.08
C ASP A 100 -17.83 -10.91 44.82
N ASN A 101 -16.77 -11.67 44.53
CA ASN A 101 -15.43 -11.14 44.32
C ASN A 101 -14.78 -11.70 43.06
N VAL A 102 -14.88 -10.94 41.96
CA VAL A 102 -13.92 -11.07 40.86
C VAL A 102 -12.60 -10.47 41.34
N THR A 103 -11.66 -11.31 41.75
CA THR A 103 -10.32 -10.85 42.13
C THR A 103 -9.55 -10.47 40.87
N LEU A 104 -9.10 -9.22 40.79
CA LEU A 104 -8.16 -8.79 39.76
C LEU A 104 -6.78 -9.46 39.99
N PRO A 105 -6.03 -9.75 38.93
CA PRO A 105 -4.66 -10.25 39.07
C PRO A 105 -3.81 -9.20 39.80
N VAL A 106 -2.98 -9.66 40.73
CA VAL A 106 -2.16 -8.79 41.60
C VAL A 106 -0.95 -8.22 40.87
N ASP A 107 -0.43 -8.97 39.89
CA ASP A 107 0.75 -8.62 39.10
C ASP A 107 0.38 -8.54 37.61
N ILE A 108 0.17 -7.31 37.13
CA ILE A 108 -0.23 -6.98 35.75
C ILE A 108 0.92 -6.24 35.09
N ARG A 109 1.38 -6.77 33.96
CA ARG A 109 2.27 -6.06 33.04
C ARG A 109 1.44 -5.32 32.00
N ILE A 110 1.59 -4.00 31.95
CA ILE A 110 0.99 -3.18 30.91
C ILE A 110 1.88 -3.25 29.68
N LEU A 111 1.28 -3.49 28.51
CA LEU A 111 1.91 -3.34 27.21
C LEU A 111 1.36 -2.08 26.55
N GLU A 112 2.23 -1.11 26.30
CA GLU A 112 1.89 0.16 25.64
C GLU A 112 2.01 -0.01 24.12
N LEU A 113 0.88 0.02 23.43
CA LEU A 113 0.79 -0.28 22.00
C LEU A 113 0.36 0.94 21.19
N LEU A 114 0.77 1.01 19.92
CA LEU A 114 0.35 2.04 18.96
C LEU A 114 -0.34 1.41 17.75
N PRO A 115 -1.62 1.01 17.86
CA PRO A 115 -2.37 0.37 16.78
C PRO A 115 -2.62 1.29 15.57
N ASP A 116 -2.41 2.60 15.71
CA ASP A 116 -2.58 3.61 14.67
C ASP A 116 -1.25 4.07 14.05
N VAL A 117 -0.12 3.51 14.47
CA VAL A 117 1.22 3.78 13.93
C VAL A 117 2.06 2.50 14.00
N LEU A 118 1.86 1.60 13.04
CA LEU A 118 2.65 0.37 12.90
C LEU A 118 3.90 0.64 12.08
N ILE A 119 5.07 0.40 12.68
CA ILE A 119 6.39 0.62 12.07
C ILE A 119 7.15 -0.71 12.08
N GLY A 120 7.64 -1.17 10.93
CA GLY A 120 8.41 -2.40 10.90
C GLY A 120 8.99 -2.82 9.55
N VAL A 121 9.44 -4.07 9.52
CA VAL A 121 9.98 -4.75 8.34
C VAL A 121 9.26 -6.09 8.14
N PRO A 122 9.16 -6.61 6.90
CA PRO A 122 8.42 -7.83 6.60
C PRO A 122 9.21 -9.12 6.89
N SER A 123 10.47 -9.01 7.33
CA SER A 123 11.38 -10.15 7.51
C SER A 123 11.82 -10.31 8.96
N ASN A 124 12.24 -11.52 9.33
CA ASN A 124 12.94 -11.80 10.60
C ASN A 124 14.45 -12.02 10.37
N THR A 125 14.97 -11.40 9.32
CA THR A 125 16.36 -11.44 8.87
C THR A 125 16.83 -10.02 8.59
N ARG A 126 18.14 -9.82 8.49
CA ARG A 126 18.74 -8.57 8.02
C ARG A 126 19.97 -8.84 7.17
N GLN A 127 20.42 -7.83 6.46
CA GLN A 127 21.63 -7.94 5.65
C GLN A 127 22.86 -8.03 6.57
N LYS A 128 23.77 -8.94 6.23
CA LYS A 128 25.08 -9.05 6.88
C LYS A 128 25.96 -7.86 6.53
N ASP A 129 25.98 -7.49 5.25
CA ASP A 129 26.54 -6.24 4.74
C ASP A 129 25.41 -5.26 4.47
N GLN A 130 25.42 -4.15 5.18
CA GLN A 130 24.37 -3.12 5.13
C GLN A 130 24.68 -2.02 4.10
N THR A 131 25.65 -2.23 3.21
CA THR A 131 25.91 -1.31 2.11
C THR A 131 24.74 -1.34 1.13
N ARG A 132 24.11 -0.18 0.87
CA ARG A 132 23.06 -0.07 -0.13
C ARG A 132 23.62 -0.43 -1.52
N ARG A 133 22.95 -1.35 -2.21
CA ARG A 133 23.33 -1.85 -3.53
C ARG A 133 22.46 -1.27 -4.62
N TYR A 134 23.08 -0.97 -5.76
CA TYR A 134 22.41 -0.42 -6.94
C TYR A 134 22.65 -1.26 -8.21
N ASP A 135 23.44 -2.33 -8.09
CA ASP A 135 23.90 -3.18 -9.19
C ASP A 135 23.07 -4.45 -9.38
N ASP A 136 21.91 -4.54 -8.72
CA ASP A 136 20.98 -5.67 -8.73
C ASP A 136 21.53 -6.96 -8.09
N SER A 137 22.64 -6.88 -7.37
CA SER A 137 23.18 -8.04 -6.65
C SER A 137 22.36 -8.38 -5.39
N ASP A 138 22.24 -9.68 -5.10
CA ASP A 138 21.51 -10.18 -3.92
C ASP A 138 22.30 -9.94 -2.61
N TYR A 139 21.58 -9.68 -1.52
CA TYR A 139 22.18 -9.55 -0.18
C TYR A 139 22.33 -10.92 0.51
N GLU A 140 23.44 -11.12 1.21
CA GLU A 140 23.54 -12.19 2.21
C GLU A 140 22.74 -11.79 3.44
N LEU A 141 21.74 -12.61 3.80
CA LEU A 141 20.84 -12.36 4.93
C LEU A 141 21.22 -13.24 6.13
N ILE A 142 21.14 -12.68 7.32
CA ILE A 142 21.33 -13.36 8.60
C ILE A 142 20.08 -13.20 9.45
N ARG A 143 19.75 -14.22 10.26
CA ARG A 143 18.60 -14.20 11.16
C ARG A 143 18.77 -13.13 12.24
N LEU A 144 17.70 -12.42 12.55
CA LEU A 144 17.67 -11.45 13.66
C LEU A 144 17.87 -12.15 15.01
N THR A 145 18.76 -11.59 15.81
CA THR A 145 19.01 -11.96 17.20
C THR A 145 18.12 -11.16 18.15
N LYS A 146 18.10 -11.53 19.43
CA LYS A 146 17.40 -10.77 20.47
C LYS A 146 17.86 -9.31 20.54
N ASN A 147 19.17 -9.06 20.41
CA ASN A 147 19.72 -7.71 20.43
C ASN A 147 19.27 -6.88 19.22
N ASP A 148 19.12 -7.50 18.04
CA ASP A 148 18.62 -6.78 16.87
C ASP A 148 17.15 -6.34 17.11
N TYR A 149 16.32 -7.20 17.72
CA TYR A 149 14.96 -6.80 18.12
C TYR A 149 14.96 -5.68 19.16
N ASP A 150 15.87 -5.72 20.15
CA ASP A 150 16.00 -4.63 21.13
C ASP A 150 16.35 -3.30 20.44
N GLU A 151 17.27 -3.32 19.48
CA GLU A 151 17.66 -2.13 18.69
C GLU A 151 16.51 -1.62 17.80
N MET A 152 15.77 -2.52 17.16
CA MET A 152 14.59 -2.17 16.37
C MET A 152 13.52 -1.49 17.22
N ILE A 153 13.23 -2.03 18.41
CA ILE A 153 12.27 -1.46 19.36
C ILE A 153 12.75 -0.09 19.85
N GLU A 154 14.02 0.04 20.20
CA GLU A 154 14.61 1.33 20.60
C GLU A 154 14.51 2.37 19.47
N ALA A 155 14.68 1.94 18.22
CA ALA A 155 14.50 2.80 17.05
C ALA A 155 13.02 3.20 16.80
N GLY A 156 12.05 2.55 17.45
CA GLY A 156 10.63 2.83 17.32
C GLY A 156 9.85 1.84 16.45
N MET A 157 10.46 0.74 16.02
CA MET A 157 9.72 -0.33 15.34
C MET A 157 8.87 -1.10 16.34
N ASN A 158 7.61 -1.31 16.00
CA ASN A 158 6.61 -1.94 16.87
C ASN A 158 5.75 -2.99 16.15
N CYS A 159 6.06 -3.34 14.90
CA CYS A 159 5.39 -4.41 14.16
C CYS A 159 6.44 -5.39 13.63
N LEU A 160 6.59 -6.54 14.29
CA LEU A 160 7.75 -7.41 14.12
C LEU A 160 7.35 -8.80 13.62
N ARG A 161 7.99 -9.28 12.54
CA ARG A 161 7.87 -10.67 12.12
C ARG A 161 8.74 -11.54 13.00
N VAL A 162 8.21 -12.69 13.43
CA VAL A 162 8.95 -13.66 14.26
C VAL A 162 8.69 -15.10 13.87
N ASP A 163 9.64 -15.95 14.22
CA ASP A 163 9.44 -17.39 14.38
C ASP A 163 9.14 -17.77 15.85
N LYS A 164 8.88 -19.06 16.11
CA LYS A 164 8.46 -19.56 17.43
C LYS A 164 9.43 -19.21 18.56
N GLU A 165 10.74 -19.26 18.31
CA GLU A 165 11.74 -18.93 19.33
C GLU A 165 11.75 -17.42 19.58
N GLN A 166 11.76 -16.63 18.50
CA GLN A 166 11.79 -15.17 18.56
C GLN A 166 10.53 -14.60 19.24
N ALA A 167 9.37 -15.23 19.06
CA ALA A 167 8.14 -14.85 19.74
C ALA A 167 8.31 -14.83 21.28
N GLY A 168 9.03 -15.80 21.86
CA GLY A 168 9.32 -15.83 23.30
C GLY A 168 10.23 -14.70 23.80
N TRP A 169 10.84 -13.92 22.90
CA TRP A 169 11.61 -12.73 23.26
C TRP A 169 10.76 -11.46 23.27
N ILE A 170 9.66 -11.44 22.50
CA ILE A 170 8.94 -10.21 22.16
C ILE A 170 7.46 -10.18 22.57
N ASP A 171 6.82 -11.33 22.79
CA ASP A 171 5.36 -11.42 22.99
C ASP A 171 4.87 -10.62 24.21
N ARG A 172 5.77 -10.35 25.16
CA ARG A 172 5.55 -9.53 26.38
C ARG A 172 6.21 -8.14 26.30
N ARG A 173 6.50 -7.63 25.12
CA ARG A 173 7.05 -6.27 24.88
C ARG A 173 5.96 -5.36 24.29
N ASP A 174 6.24 -4.06 24.30
CA ASP A 174 5.41 -2.96 23.79
C ASP A 174 5.34 -2.93 22.25
N VAL A 175 5.06 -4.09 21.65
CA VAL A 175 5.08 -4.32 20.20
C VAL A 175 3.98 -5.28 19.77
N PHE A 176 3.58 -5.16 18.52
CA PHE A 176 2.83 -6.15 17.78
C PHE A 176 3.76 -7.15 17.11
N TYR A 177 3.32 -8.41 17.02
CA TYR A 177 4.07 -9.46 16.35
C TYR A 177 3.21 -10.36 15.46
N TRP A 178 3.83 -10.94 14.45
CA TRP A 178 3.17 -11.82 13.47
C TRP A 178 4.11 -12.89 12.93
N GLY A 179 3.55 -13.86 12.18
CA GLY A 179 4.30 -14.91 11.48
C GLY A 179 4.19 -16.30 12.11
N ILE A 180 3.68 -16.39 13.34
CA ILE A 180 3.43 -17.69 14.00
C ILE A 180 2.15 -18.29 13.46
N GLY A 181 2.25 -19.51 12.92
CA GLY A 181 1.13 -20.25 12.32
C GLY A 181 0.31 -21.06 13.33
N ALA A 182 -0.82 -21.60 12.85
CA ALA A 182 -1.75 -22.42 13.64
C ALA A 182 -1.07 -23.59 14.36
N GLU A 183 -0.04 -24.20 13.75
CA GLU A 183 0.72 -25.32 14.32
C GLU A 183 1.53 -24.95 15.56
N GLN A 184 1.83 -23.66 15.75
CA GLN A 184 2.79 -23.19 16.76
C GLN A 184 2.16 -22.30 17.83
N VAL A 185 0.93 -21.80 17.61
CA VAL A 185 0.22 -20.96 18.58
C VAL A 185 -0.44 -21.78 19.69
N ASN A 186 -0.53 -21.18 20.86
CA ASN A 186 -1.36 -21.68 21.96
C ASN A 186 -2.82 -21.27 21.69
N TYR A 187 -3.72 -22.24 21.69
CA TYR A 187 -5.13 -22.05 21.41
C TYR A 187 -5.96 -22.44 22.64
N PRO A 188 -6.98 -21.65 23.02
CA PRO A 188 -7.50 -20.47 22.32
C PRO A 188 -6.85 -19.13 22.72
N GLU A 189 -5.84 -19.15 23.60
CA GLU A 189 -5.21 -17.96 24.19
C GLU A 189 -4.73 -16.94 23.16
N CYS A 190 -4.17 -17.41 22.04
CA CYS A 190 -3.67 -16.52 20.99
C CYS A 190 -4.75 -15.58 20.43
N LEU A 191 -6.02 -16.01 20.43
CA LEU A 191 -7.14 -15.20 19.93
C LEU A 191 -7.48 -14.03 20.86
N TYR A 192 -7.09 -14.12 22.13
CA TYR A 192 -7.31 -13.08 23.14
C TYR A 192 -6.18 -12.04 23.18
N ARG A 193 -5.04 -12.28 22.54
CA ARG A 193 -3.93 -11.33 22.58
C ARG A 193 -4.17 -10.16 21.63
N SER A 194 -4.08 -8.95 22.16
CA SER A 194 -4.19 -7.74 21.34
C SER A 194 -2.93 -7.44 20.53
N ASN A 195 -1.76 -7.95 20.98
CA ASN A 195 -0.49 -7.71 20.33
C ASN A 195 -0.05 -8.81 19.35
N TYR A 196 -0.83 -9.89 19.20
CA TYR A 196 -0.62 -10.89 18.16
C TYR A 196 -1.46 -10.56 16.93
N LEU A 197 -0.81 -10.37 15.78
CA LEU A 197 -1.49 -9.98 14.54
C LEU A 197 -1.84 -11.15 13.64
N GLY A 198 -1.38 -12.38 13.93
CA GLY A 198 -1.73 -13.56 13.14
C GLY A 198 -0.57 -14.17 12.36
N PRO A 199 -0.84 -15.22 11.56
CA PRO A 199 0.16 -15.89 10.73
C PRO A 199 0.63 -15.06 9.53
N ALA A 200 -0.23 -14.19 9.00
CA ALA A 200 0.06 -13.32 7.88
C ALA A 200 -0.13 -11.86 8.27
N LEU A 201 0.55 -10.95 7.59
CA LEU A 201 0.37 -9.51 7.78
C LEU A 201 -0.35 -8.84 6.60
N PHE A 202 -0.25 -9.43 5.39
CA PHE A 202 -0.77 -8.81 4.18
C PHE A 202 -1.19 -9.77 3.06
N LEU A 203 -2.02 -9.23 2.17
CA LEU A 203 -2.24 -9.75 0.83
C LEU A 203 -1.17 -9.19 -0.10
N ASP A 204 -0.44 -10.05 -0.79
CA ASP A 204 0.74 -9.69 -1.58
C ASP A 204 0.37 -9.31 -3.02
N GLU A 205 0.44 -8.01 -3.32
CA GLU A 205 0.22 -7.35 -4.60
C GLU A 205 -0.84 -7.98 -5.53
N PRO A 206 -2.13 -8.02 -5.16
CA PRO A 206 -3.14 -8.71 -5.95
C PRO A 206 -3.27 -8.22 -7.40
N ALA A 207 -3.08 -6.92 -7.68
CA ALA A 207 -3.12 -6.37 -9.03
C ALA A 207 -1.88 -6.77 -9.85
N VAL A 208 -0.70 -6.79 -9.23
CA VAL A 208 0.55 -7.24 -9.86
C VAL A 208 0.51 -8.73 -10.15
N CYS A 209 0.03 -9.54 -9.21
CA CYS A 209 -0.17 -10.96 -9.40
C CYS A 209 -1.19 -11.27 -10.50
N THR A 210 -2.26 -10.49 -10.61
CA THR A 210 -3.18 -10.58 -11.76
C THR A 210 -2.43 -10.34 -13.07
N ARG A 211 -1.66 -9.26 -13.16
CA ARG A 211 -0.86 -8.94 -14.35
C ARG A 211 0.10 -10.09 -14.70
N ASP A 212 0.85 -10.58 -13.72
CA ASP A 212 1.97 -11.51 -13.95
C ASP A 212 1.55 -12.96 -14.15
N SER A 213 0.55 -13.41 -13.40
CA SER A 213 0.13 -14.81 -13.36
C SER A 213 -1.09 -15.10 -14.23
N VAL A 214 -1.90 -14.09 -14.57
CA VAL A 214 -3.11 -14.26 -15.39
C VAL A 214 -2.94 -13.62 -16.75
N ILE A 215 -2.64 -12.32 -16.79
CA ILE A 215 -2.69 -11.54 -18.04
C ILE A 215 -1.48 -11.81 -18.94
N ARG A 216 -0.24 -11.66 -18.44
CA ARG A 216 0.99 -11.88 -19.23
C ARG A 216 1.06 -13.28 -19.85
N PRO A 217 0.70 -14.38 -19.15
CA PRO A 217 0.67 -15.71 -19.76
C PRO A 217 -0.33 -15.83 -20.90
N ARG A 218 -1.51 -15.20 -20.78
CA ARG A 218 -2.53 -15.18 -21.84
C ARG A 218 -2.06 -14.36 -23.04
N LEU A 219 -1.53 -13.16 -22.82
CA LEU A 219 -0.97 -12.29 -23.86
C LEU A 219 0.11 -13.00 -24.68
N LYS A 220 0.92 -13.87 -24.09
CA LYS A 220 1.94 -14.65 -24.81
C LYS A 220 1.34 -15.69 -25.77
N LYS A 221 0.18 -16.25 -25.45
CA LYS A 221 -0.41 -17.41 -26.15
C LYS A 221 -1.55 -17.04 -27.10
N ASP A 222 -2.21 -15.93 -26.87
CA ASP A 222 -3.46 -15.54 -27.54
C ASP A 222 -3.28 -14.20 -28.28
N PRO A 223 -2.98 -14.24 -29.60
CA PRO A 223 -2.82 -13.04 -30.42
C PRO A 223 -4.09 -12.19 -30.49
N GLU A 224 -5.28 -12.80 -30.47
CA GLU A 224 -6.55 -12.06 -30.51
C GLU A 224 -6.74 -11.29 -29.20
N PHE A 225 -6.46 -11.91 -28.06
CA PHE A 225 -6.48 -11.20 -26.78
C PHE A 225 -5.46 -10.05 -26.73
N ARG A 226 -4.25 -10.24 -27.27
CA ARG A 226 -3.26 -9.15 -27.39
C ARG A 226 -3.84 -7.93 -28.13
N ARG A 227 -4.57 -8.20 -29.21
CA ARG A 227 -5.23 -7.16 -30.02
C ARG A 227 -6.48 -6.57 -29.42
N THR A 228 -7.14 -7.24 -28.49
CA THR A 228 -8.46 -6.82 -27.97
C THR A 228 -8.45 -6.45 -26.49
N ILE A 229 -7.33 -6.65 -25.78
CA ILE A 229 -7.21 -6.33 -24.36
C ILE A 229 -7.53 -4.86 -24.08
N THR A 230 -8.30 -4.64 -23.01
CA THR A 230 -8.68 -3.32 -22.49
C THR A 230 -8.38 -3.22 -20.99
N PRO A 231 -8.33 -2.01 -20.42
CA PRO A 231 -8.23 -1.81 -18.97
C PRO A 231 -9.35 -2.52 -18.20
N GLN A 232 -10.57 -2.53 -18.74
CA GLN A 232 -11.72 -3.20 -18.12
C GLN A 232 -11.61 -4.73 -18.14
N ALA A 233 -11.04 -5.31 -19.20
CA ALA A 233 -10.78 -6.74 -19.24
C ALA A 233 -9.78 -7.15 -18.14
N VAL A 234 -8.73 -6.35 -17.91
CA VAL A 234 -7.78 -6.60 -16.82
C VAL A 234 -8.43 -6.39 -15.44
N LEU A 235 -9.25 -5.34 -15.28
CA LEU A 235 -10.04 -5.13 -14.07
C LEU A 235 -10.89 -6.36 -13.72
N GLY A 236 -11.61 -6.93 -14.69
CA GLY A 236 -12.44 -8.10 -14.45
C GLY A 236 -11.66 -9.34 -13.98
N GLU A 237 -10.45 -9.56 -14.49
CA GLU A 237 -9.57 -10.62 -14.00
C GLU A 237 -8.99 -10.31 -12.61
N PHE A 238 -8.67 -9.05 -12.34
CA PHE A 238 -8.22 -8.61 -11.02
C PHE A 238 -9.29 -8.83 -9.96
N GLN A 239 -10.55 -8.49 -10.24
CA GLN A 239 -11.66 -8.70 -9.31
C GLN A 239 -11.81 -10.18 -8.94
N LYS A 240 -11.70 -11.09 -9.92
CA LYS A 240 -11.72 -12.55 -9.68
C LYS A 240 -10.52 -13.01 -8.85
N TYR A 241 -9.32 -12.54 -9.19
CA TYR A 241 -8.10 -12.91 -8.48
C TYR A 241 -8.13 -12.44 -7.03
N PHE A 242 -8.51 -11.19 -6.80
CA PHE A 242 -8.59 -10.60 -5.47
C PHE A 242 -9.65 -11.30 -4.60
N HIS A 243 -10.81 -11.62 -5.16
CA HIS A 243 -11.83 -12.42 -4.48
C HIS A 243 -11.25 -13.76 -3.98
N GLN A 244 -10.52 -14.49 -4.83
CA GLN A 244 -9.87 -15.73 -4.44
C GLN A 244 -8.80 -15.51 -3.35
N ALA A 245 -7.93 -14.51 -3.52
CA ALA A 245 -6.89 -14.19 -2.55
C ALA A 245 -7.47 -13.86 -1.17
N LYS A 246 -8.59 -13.13 -1.14
CA LYS A 246 -9.28 -12.72 0.09
C LYS A 246 -9.96 -13.89 0.80
N TYR A 247 -10.77 -14.68 0.10
CA TYR A 247 -11.62 -15.70 0.74
C TYR A 247 -10.95 -17.07 0.85
N GLN A 248 -9.98 -17.38 -0.02
CA GLN A 248 -9.32 -18.68 -0.07
C GLN A 248 -7.83 -18.60 0.32
N GLY A 249 -7.23 -17.41 0.25
CA GLY A 249 -5.81 -17.18 0.55
C GLY A 249 -5.49 -16.96 2.03
N ALA A 250 -4.55 -16.06 2.29
CA ALA A 250 -3.95 -15.79 3.60
C ALA A 250 -4.96 -15.50 4.73
N PRO A 251 -6.08 -14.76 4.50
CA PRO A 251 -7.00 -14.44 5.60
C PRO A 251 -7.64 -15.66 6.26
N GLY A 252 -7.82 -16.78 5.54
CA GLY A 252 -8.37 -18.02 6.12
C GLY A 252 -7.31 -18.96 6.70
N ALA A 253 -6.02 -18.62 6.66
CA ALA A 253 -4.94 -19.55 6.97
C ALA A 253 -4.94 -20.00 8.44
N LEU A 254 -5.20 -19.09 9.39
CA LEU A 254 -5.22 -19.41 10.81
C LEU A 254 -6.31 -20.45 11.13
N LEU A 255 -7.56 -20.17 10.75
CA LEU A 255 -8.70 -21.03 11.07
C LEU A 255 -8.59 -22.40 10.38
N ARG A 256 -8.18 -22.44 9.10
CA ARG A 256 -7.93 -23.71 8.40
C ARG A 256 -6.83 -24.53 9.07
N GLY A 257 -5.76 -23.88 9.54
CA GLY A 257 -4.68 -24.56 10.23
C GLY A 257 -5.08 -25.07 11.62
N LEU A 258 -5.93 -24.33 12.34
CA LEU A 258 -6.48 -24.77 13.64
C LEU A 258 -7.42 -25.97 13.45
N ALA A 259 -8.28 -25.95 12.42
CA ALA A 259 -9.16 -27.07 12.09
C ALA A 259 -8.42 -28.37 11.75
N ALA A 260 -7.16 -28.27 11.30
CA ALA A 260 -6.32 -29.42 10.98
C ALA A 260 -5.60 -30.03 12.20
N ARG A 261 -5.65 -29.39 13.36
CA ARG A 261 -4.98 -29.85 14.58
C ARG A 261 -5.85 -30.87 15.33
N PRO A 262 -5.30 -32.05 15.71
CA PRO A 262 -6.09 -33.08 16.39
C PRO A 262 -6.42 -32.73 17.84
N ASP A 263 -5.71 -31.77 18.43
CA ASP A 263 -5.89 -31.28 19.80
C ASP A 263 -6.84 -30.08 19.90
N VAL A 264 -7.35 -29.58 18.77
CA VAL A 264 -8.17 -28.37 18.70
C VAL A 264 -9.56 -28.70 18.15
N ASP A 265 -10.59 -28.27 18.87
CA ASP A 265 -11.95 -28.19 18.36
C ASP A 265 -12.31 -26.72 18.13
N ILE A 266 -12.53 -26.34 16.86
CA ILE A 266 -12.96 -24.99 16.49
C ILE A 266 -14.48 -24.85 16.46
N GLY A 267 -15.22 -25.95 16.66
CA GLY A 267 -16.67 -25.99 16.52
C GLY A 267 -17.13 -25.41 15.20
N ASP A 268 -18.08 -24.48 15.25
CA ASP A 268 -18.65 -23.76 14.10
C ASP A 268 -18.09 -22.33 13.96
N MET A 269 -16.91 -22.02 14.51
CA MET A 269 -16.28 -20.71 14.29
C MET A 269 -16.03 -20.48 12.81
N GLU A 270 -16.41 -19.30 12.33
CA GLU A 270 -16.12 -18.82 10.98
C GLU A 270 -15.65 -17.37 11.06
N PHE A 271 -14.39 -17.12 10.68
CA PHE A 271 -13.87 -15.77 10.50
C PHE A 271 -12.69 -15.77 9.52
N LEU A 272 -12.50 -14.63 8.85
CA LEU A 272 -11.25 -14.30 8.16
C LEU A 272 -10.39 -13.45 9.08
N GLN A 273 -9.07 -13.58 8.98
CA GLN A 273 -8.16 -12.70 9.67
C GLN A 273 -8.37 -11.24 9.20
N GLN A 274 -8.85 -10.37 10.10
CA GLN A 274 -9.38 -9.04 9.72
C GLN A 274 -8.31 -7.97 9.57
N ASN A 275 -7.24 -8.05 10.35
CA ASN A 275 -6.20 -7.03 10.44
C ASN A 275 -5.15 -7.07 9.33
N LEU A 276 -5.30 -7.90 8.28
CA LEU A 276 -4.41 -7.83 7.12
C LEU A 276 -4.57 -6.49 6.41
N TYR A 277 -3.48 -5.98 5.85
CA TYR A 277 -3.54 -4.96 4.81
C TYR A 277 -3.30 -5.57 3.42
N SER A 278 -3.69 -4.86 2.36
CA SER A 278 -3.20 -5.16 1.02
C SER A 278 -1.90 -4.40 0.79
N TRP A 279 -0.85 -5.11 0.39
CA TRP A 279 0.44 -4.53 0.00
C TRP A 279 0.45 -4.39 -1.51
N GLU A 280 0.48 -3.18 -2.04
CA GLU A 280 0.15 -2.99 -3.46
C GLU A 280 0.86 -1.78 -4.07
N THR A 281 1.38 -2.00 -5.27
CA THR A 281 1.97 -0.96 -6.10
C THR A 281 0.92 -0.20 -6.92
N MET A 282 -0.13 -0.88 -7.42
CA MET A 282 -1.17 -0.28 -8.25
C MET A 282 -2.29 0.38 -7.43
N VAL A 283 -1.98 1.53 -6.81
CA VAL A 283 -2.84 2.22 -5.83
C VAL A 283 -4.23 2.64 -6.35
N SER A 284 -4.44 2.75 -7.66
CA SER A 284 -5.77 3.07 -8.20
C SER A 284 -6.82 2.01 -7.89
N SER A 285 -6.39 0.79 -7.56
CA SER A 285 -7.27 -0.31 -7.14
C SER A 285 -7.80 -0.20 -5.71
N ALA A 286 -7.36 0.80 -4.94
CA ALA A 286 -7.63 0.92 -3.51
C ALA A 286 -9.10 0.85 -3.12
N LEU A 287 -9.97 1.58 -3.84
CA LEU A 287 -11.40 1.62 -3.54
C LEU A 287 -12.03 0.23 -3.66
N TYR A 288 -11.67 -0.54 -4.69
CA TYR A 288 -12.18 -1.90 -4.87
C TYR A 288 -11.65 -2.83 -3.76
N GLN A 289 -10.34 -2.83 -3.51
CA GLN A 289 -9.74 -3.73 -2.53
C GLN A 289 -10.27 -3.49 -1.11
N LEU A 290 -10.43 -2.22 -0.72
CA LEU A 290 -10.99 -1.87 0.58
C LEU A 290 -12.51 -2.07 0.64
N GLY A 291 -13.22 -1.95 -0.49
CA GLY A 291 -14.68 -2.02 -0.54
C GLY A 291 -15.28 -3.40 -0.76
N GLU A 292 -14.53 -4.38 -1.25
CA GLU A 292 -15.08 -5.72 -1.43
C GLU A 292 -15.50 -6.31 -0.08
N GLY A 293 -16.78 -6.69 0.04
CA GLY A 293 -17.35 -7.42 1.18
C GLY A 293 -17.56 -6.61 2.46
N GLU A 294 -17.76 -5.28 2.36
CA GLU A 294 -18.17 -4.27 3.37
C GLU A 294 -17.44 -4.25 4.73
N ASN A 295 -17.25 -5.39 5.41
CA ASN A 295 -16.66 -5.53 6.74
C ASN A 295 -15.58 -6.63 6.84
N GLY A 296 -14.97 -7.02 5.72
CA GLY A 296 -13.90 -8.03 5.67
C GLY A 296 -12.49 -7.45 5.43
N PRO A 297 -11.44 -8.29 5.46
CA PRO A 297 -10.10 -7.87 5.07
C PRO A 297 -10.06 -7.48 3.58
N PRO A 298 -9.09 -6.67 3.15
CA PRO A 298 -8.07 -6.03 3.97
C PRO A 298 -8.64 -4.88 4.80
N SER A 299 -8.09 -4.68 6.00
CA SER A 299 -8.40 -3.55 6.90
C SER A 299 -7.72 -2.24 6.48
N SER A 300 -6.71 -2.33 5.62
CA SER A 300 -5.94 -1.19 5.10
C SER A 300 -5.28 -1.51 3.77
N MET A 301 -4.79 -0.50 3.07
CA MET A 301 -3.92 -0.69 1.91
C MET A 301 -2.61 0.08 2.10
N VAL A 302 -1.49 -0.57 1.83
CA VAL A 302 -0.14 -0.03 1.97
C VAL A 302 0.47 0.11 0.59
N PHE A 303 0.97 1.31 0.29
CA PHE A 303 1.72 1.55 -0.94
C PHE A 303 3.04 0.79 -0.94
N GLU A 304 3.26 0.01 -1.98
CA GLU A 304 4.58 -0.47 -2.41
C GLU A 304 5.15 0.47 -3.48
N PRO A 305 6.20 1.26 -3.18
CA PRO A 305 6.87 2.05 -4.19
C PRO A 305 7.51 1.13 -5.24
N PRO A 306 7.22 1.34 -6.53
CA PRO A 306 7.84 0.59 -7.60
C PRO A 306 9.31 0.96 -7.73
N GLY A 307 10.02 0.19 -8.55
CA GLY A 307 11.43 0.43 -8.79
C GLY A 307 11.79 1.85 -9.22
N ARG A 308 12.75 2.43 -8.50
CA ARG A 308 13.37 3.76 -8.70
C ARG A 308 12.42 4.95 -8.48
N PHE A 309 11.48 4.87 -7.55
CA PHE A 309 10.51 5.92 -7.27
C PHE A 309 11.13 7.18 -6.63
N GLY A 310 10.76 8.38 -7.09
CA GLY A 310 11.25 9.64 -6.51
C GLY A 310 10.79 10.87 -7.27
N THR A 311 10.69 12.00 -6.59
CA THR A 311 10.04 13.24 -7.09
C THR A 311 10.66 13.73 -8.40
N LEU A 312 11.99 13.89 -8.42
CA LEU A 312 12.74 14.39 -9.59
C LEU A 312 12.87 13.39 -10.74
N ARG A 313 12.33 12.18 -10.58
CA ARG A 313 12.20 11.18 -11.65
C ARG A 313 10.76 11.06 -12.10
N THR A 314 9.87 10.70 -11.19
CA THR A 314 8.52 10.25 -11.50
C THR A 314 7.64 11.39 -11.99
N LEU A 315 7.72 12.60 -11.38
CA LEU A 315 6.89 13.72 -11.85
C LEU A 315 7.28 14.21 -13.26
N PRO A 316 8.56 14.40 -13.61
CA PRO A 316 8.92 14.68 -15.00
C PRO A 316 8.45 13.60 -15.98
N GLU A 317 8.58 12.32 -15.62
CA GLU A 317 8.09 11.20 -16.44
C GLU A 317 6.56 11.25 -16.63
N MET A 318 5.81 11.56 -15.56
CA MET A 318 4.36 11.78 -15.62
C MET A 318 3.97 12.98 -16.49
N ASN A 319 4.64 14.13 -16.31
CA ASN A 319 4.39 15.33 -17.10
C ASN A 319 4.57 15.07 -18.60
N MET A 320 5.62 14.35 -18.97
CA MET A 320 5.86 13.94 -20.37
C MET A 320 4.81 12.94 -20.87
N ALA A 321 4.45 11.93 -20.07
CA ALA A 321 3.50 10.90 -20.47
C ALA A 321 2.06 11.41 -20.56
N TYR A 322 1.65 12.31 -19.68
CA TYR A 322 0.25 12.73 -19.55
C TYR A 322 0.00 14.16 -20.00
N LEU A 323 1.01 14.83 -20.58
CA LEU A 323 0.90 16.19 -21.13
C LEU A 323 0.43 17.23 -20.10
N CYS A 324 0.82 17.04 -18.84
CA CYS A 324 0.58 17.95 -17.73
C CYS A 324 1.86 18.68 -17.30
N GLN A 325 1.72 19.66 -16.40
CA GLN A 325 2.83 20.46 -15.88
C GLN A 325 2.79 20.55 -14.35
N ILE A 326 2.80 19.40 -13.69
CA ILE A 326 2.86 19.31 -12.23
C ILE A 326 4.23 19.82 -11.75
N PRO A 327 4.29 20.76 -10.77
CA PRO A 327 5.55 21.26 -10.25
C PRO A 327 6.38 20.15 -9.58
N VAL A 328 7.69 20.10 -9.87
CA VAL A 328 8.59 19.00 -9.51
C VAL A 328 9.50 19.32 -8.31
N ASP A 329 9.42 20.53 -7.80
CA ASP A 329 10.24 21.09 -6.73
C ASP A 329 9.76 20.74 -5.32
N ASP A 330 8.54 20.20 -5.20
CA ASP A 330 7.95 19.77 -3.93
C ASP A 330 7.60 18.26 -3.96
N PRO A 331 8.20 17.42 -3.11
CA PRO A 331 7.88 15.99 -3.03
C PRO A 331 6.42 15.70 -2.69
N LYS A 332 5.71 16.68 -2.11
CA LYS A 332 4.26 16.61 -1.87
C LYS A 332 3.47 16.38 -3.14
N ASN A 333 3.90 16.94 -4.26
CA ASN A 333 3.15 16.85 -5.51
C ASN A 333 3.16 15.43 -6.07
N LEU A 334 4.26 14.68 -5.88
CA LEU A 334 4.30 13.26 -6.26
C LEU A 334 3.46 12.42 -5.31
N ILE A 335 3.77 12.51 -4.01
CA ILE A 335 3.18 11.57 -3.06
C ILE A 335 1.71 11.87 -2.79
N GLY A 336 1.27 13.12 -2.95
CA GLY A 336 -0.14 13.50 -2.86
C GLY A 336 -1.02 12.81 -3.92
N ILE A 337 -0.46 12.47 -5.09
CA ILE A 337 -1.15 11.65 -6.11
C ILE A 337 -1.36 10.24 -5.58
N ILE A 338 -0.32 9.63 -5.02
CA ILE A 338 -0.38 8.26 -4.51
C ILE A 338 -1.32 8.17 -3.29
N TYR A 339 -1.11 9.05 -2.32
CA TYR A 339 -1.89 9.10 -1.09
C TYR A 339 -3.33 9.56 -1.32
N GLY A 340 -3.61 10.32 -2.38
CA GLY A 340 -4.98 10.66 -2.76
C GLY A 340 -5.84 9.44 -3.10
N PHE A 341 -5.27 8.39 -3.71
CA PHE A 341 -6.00 7.12 -3.91
C PHE A 341 -6.24 6.38 -2.60
N LEU A 342 -5.20 6.28 -1.77
CA LEU A 342 -5.23 5.49 -0.54
C LEU A 342 -6.10 6.13 0.55
N ARG A 343 -5.90 7.43 0.83
CA ARG A 343 -6.69 8.21 1.78
C ARG A 343 -8.15 8.26 1.34
N GLY A 344 -8.40 8.52 0.05
CA GLY A 344 -9.75 8.55 -0.50
C GLY A 344 -10.51 7.25 -0.27
N ALA A 345 -9.89 6.11 -0.62
CA ALA A 345 -10.50 4.79 -0.41
C ALA A 345 -10.70 4.48 1.07
N ALA A 346 -9.70 4.78 1.91
CA ALA A 346 -9.77 4.61 3.37
C ALA A 346 -10.89 5.45 4.00
N ARG A 347 -11.12 6.67 3.49
CA ARG A 347 -12.22 7.54 3.91
C ARG A 347 -13.58 6.93 3.58
N LEU A 348 -13.80 6.48 2.34
CA LEU A 348 -15.10 5.97 1.91
C LEU A 348 -15.46 4.65 2.59
N MET A 349 -14.47 3.79 2.84
CA MET A 349 -14.69 2.44 3.37
C MET A 349 -14.47 2.33 4.89
N ASP A 350 -14.26 3.47 5.57
CA ASP A 350 -13.84 3.56 6.98
C ASP A 350 -12.71 2.59 7.38
N LYS A 351 -11.72 2.50 6.51
CA LYS A 351 -10.53 1.64 6.67
C LYS A 351 -9.28 2.47 6.89
N GLY A 352 -8.15 1.80 7.07
CA GLY A 352 -6.85 2.45 7.16
C GLY A 352 -6.09 2.45 5.84
N TRP A 353 -4.92 3.05 5.86
CA TRP A 353 -3.97 3.01 4.76
C TRP A 353 -2.54 3.17 5.29
N GLY A 354 -1.55 3.02 4.42
CA GLY A 354 -0.15 3.28 4.76
C GLY A 354 0.78 3.35 3.57
N THR A 355 2.06 3.39 3.87
CA THR A 355 3.14 3.51 2.89
C THR A 355 4.32 2.67 3.30
N SER A 356 5.13 2.27 2.32
CA SER A 356 6.43 1.67 2.57
C SER A 356 7.56 2.43 1.89
N ILE A 357 8.81 2.11 2.25
CA ILE A 357 10.03 2.57 1.57
C ILE A 357 10.79 1.36 1.06
N TYR A 358 11.21 1.44 -0.20
CA TYR A 358 12.03 0.44 -0.87
C TYR A 358 13.41 1.04 -1.14
N GLY A 359 14.43 0.19 -1.31
CA GLY A 359 15.82 0.56 -1.59
C GLY A 359 16.01 1.38 -2.86
N GLN A 360 15.00 1.45 -3.73
CA GLN A 360 15.02 2.29 -4.93
C GLN A 360 14.27 3.60 -4.77
N VAL A 361 13.64 3.87 -3.63
CA VAL A 361 13.10 5.19 -3.32
C VAL A 361 14.27 6.17 -3.18
N ASP A 362 14.11 7.38 -3.74
CA ASP A 362 15.07 8.46 -3.54
C ASP A 362 15.21 8.76 -2.04
N ARG A 363 16.44 8.69 -1.55
CA ARG A 363 16.76 8.86 -0.12
C ARG A 363 16.41 10.26 0.36
N ALA A 364 16.46 11.26 -0.52
CA ALA A 364 16.09 12.63 -0.18
C ALA A 364 14.59 12.77 0.14
N ASP A 365 13.75 11.92 -0.47
CA ASP A 365 12.30 11.97 -0.30
C ASP A 365 11.79 11.08 0.85
N ALA A 366 12.49 9.98 1.14
CA ALA A 366 12.00 8.88 1.98
C ALA A 366 11.50 9.33 3.37
N SER A 367 12.29 10.09 4.13
CA SER A 367 11.88 10.56 5.46
C SER A 367 10.65 11.47 5.38
N TRP A 368 10.60 12.34 4.37
CA TRP A 368 9.52 13.29 4.19
C TRP A 368 8.21 12.59 3.78
N PHE A 369 8.27 11.57 2.91
CA PHE A 369 7.10 10.75 2.58
C PHE A 369 6.46 10.11 3.82
N LEU A 370 7.28 9.58 4.74
CA LEU A 370 6.80 8.94 5.97
C LEU A 370 6.09 9.93 6.89
N THR A 371 6.69 11.09 7.18
CA THR A 371 6.07 12.08 8.07
C THR A 371 4.85 12.73 7.43
N HIS A 372 4.88 12.99 6.11
CA HIS A 372 3.71 13.48 5.40
C HIS A 372 2.56 12.47 5.39
N ALA A 373 2.84 11.18 5.23
CA ALA A 373 1.83 10.13 5.34
C ALA A 373 1.20 10.09 6.74
N TYR A 374 2.01 10.23 7.79
CA TYR A 374 1.53 10.34 9.17
C TYR A 374 0.56 11.51 9.34
N ASP A 375 0.91 12.69 8.82
CA ASP A 375 0.10 13.91 8.90
C ASP A 375 -1.21 13.81 8.09
N LEU A 376 -1.30 12.86 7.16
CA LEU A 376 -2.51 12.57 6.39
C LEU A 376 -3.33 11.39 6.93
N GLY A 377 -2.94 10.82 8.07
CA GLY A 377 -3.68 9.75 8.75
C GLY A 377 -3.28 8.33 8.37
N ALA A 378 -2.10 8.11 7.76
CA ALA A 378 -1.56 6.77 7.54
C ALA A 378 -1.34 6.03 8.86
N ARG A 379 -1.62 4.73 8.87
CA ARG A 379 -1.45 3.86 10.05
C ARG A 379 -0.29 2.88 9.95
N HIS A 380 0.19 2.64 8.74
CA HIS A 380 1.14 1.58 8.46
C HIS A 380 2.36 2.14 7.75
N PHE A 381 3.55 1.81 8.26
CA PHE A 381 4.83 2.33 7.80
C PHE A 381 5.85 1.19 7.78
N PHE A 382 6.30 0.82 6.59
CA PHE A 382 7.14 -0.36 6.45
C PHE A 382 8.38 -0.10 5.60
N PHE A 383 9.41 -0.89 5.84
CA PHE A 383 10.65 -0.85 5.04
C PHE A 383 10.88 -2.22 4.45
N TRP A 384 11.02 -2.31 3.12
CA TRP A 384 11.34 -3.58 2.49
C TRP A 384 12.83 -3.86 2.65
N ASP A 385 13.16 -4.87 3.45
CA ASP A 385 14.50 -5.14 3.94
C ASP A 385 15.16 -6.35 3.26
N SER A 386 14.73 -6.70 2.05
CA SER A 386 15.31 -7.83 1.33
C SER A 386 15.27 -7.64 -0.18
N ALA A 387 15.86 -8.60 -0.90
CA ALA A 387 15.85 -8.70 -2.36
C ALA A 387 16.43 -7.50 -3.13
N ARG A 388 17.69 -7.64 -3.56
CA ARG A 388 18.34 -6.80 -4.58
C ARG A 388 18.06 -5.30 -4.40
N LEU A 389 17.64 -4.63 -5.46
CA LEU A 389 17.40 -3.20 -5.47
C LEU A 389 16.27 -2.75 -4.54
N ALA A 390 15.32 -3.64 -4.20
CA ALA A 390 14.21 -3.32 -3.31
C ALA A 390 14.64 -3.18 -1.84
N CYS A 391 15.82 -3.69 -1.46
CA CYS A 391 16.28 -3.72 -0.08
C CYS A 391 16.69 -2.33 0.44
N VAL A 392 16.02 -1.86 1.48
CA VAL A 392 16.49 -0.81 2.38
C VAL A 392 17.42 -1.47 3.41
N PRO A 393 18.69 -1.05 3.52
CA PRO A 393 19.60 -1.63 4.49
C PRO A 393 19.15 -1.41 5.94
N TYR A 394 19.47 -2.35 6.82
CA TYR A 394 19.04 -2.37 8.22
C TYR A 394 19.31 -1.06 8.98
N SER A 395 20.53 -0.51 8.89
CA SER A 395 20.84 0.80 9.51
C SER A 395 20.02 1.96 8.95
N GLU A 396 19.66 1.93 7.67
CA GLU A 396 18.78 2.92 7.06
C GLU A 396 17.33 2.77 7.57
N CYS A 397 16.83 1.53 7.72
CA CYS A 397 15.54 1.26 8.34
C CYS A 397 15.47 1.83 9.77
N LEU A 398 16.52 1.65 10.58
CA LEU A 398 16.57 2.20 11.94
C LEU A 398 16.56 3.73 11.96
N ILE A 399 17.25 4.39 11.02
CA ILE A 399 17.26 5.86 10.92
C ILE A 399 15.87 6.38 10.55
N LEU A 400 15.21 5.77 9.56
CA LEU A 400 13.86 6.13 9.15
C LEU A 400 12.84 5.90 10.26
N ALA A 401 12.94 4.77 10.98
CA ALA A 401 12.10 4.47 12.13
C ALA A 401 12.26 5.52 13.25
N ARG A 402 13.50 5.89 13.59
CA ARG A 402 13.78 6.93 14.61
C ARG A 402 13.18 8.29 14.22
N ASN A 403 13.31 8.66 12.94
CA ASN A 403 12.75 9.91 12.44
C ASN A 403 11.22 9.92 12.54
N LEU A 404 10.56 8.85 12.10
CA LEU A 404 9.10 8.74 12.18
C LEU A 404 8.61 8.66 13.63
N ARG A 405 9.31 7.93 14.51
CA ARG A 405 9.02 7.87 15.94
C ARG A 405 9.05 9.26 16.57
N ALA A 406 10.13 10.03 16.33
CA ALA A 406 10.25 11.39 16.86
C ALA A 406 9.13 12.32 16.34
N HIS A 407 8.71 12.15 15.08
CA HIS A 407 7.57 12.88 14.53
C HIS A 407 6.26 12.49 15.23
N ALA A 408 6.03 11.19 15.47
CA ALA A 408 4.84 10.70 16.15
C ALA A 408 4.76 11.14 17.62
N GLU A 409 5.89 11.13 18.34
CA GLU A 409 5.98 11.59 19.73
C GLU A 409 5.75 13.11 19.86
N SER A 410 6.09 13.89 18.83
CA SER A 410 5.83 15.34 18.80
C SER A 410 4.42 15.71 18.33
N HIS A 411 3.69 14.77 17.71
CA HIS A 411 2.34 14.96 17.21
C HIS A 411 1.36 13.84 17.67
N PRO A 412 1.32 13.48 18.96
CA PRO A 412 0.71 12.22 19.42
C PRO A 412 -0.82 12.18 19.30
N HIS A 413 -1.49 13.32 19.25
CA HIS A 413 -2.94 13.40 19.20
C HIS A 413 -3.44 13.55 17.75
N ARG A 414 -3.96 12.46 17.20
CA ARG A 414 -4.44 12.41 15.80
C ARG A 414 -5.93 12.14 15.76
N ASP A 415 -6.68 13.06 15.17
CA ASP A 415 -8.06 12.79 14.76
C ASP A 415 -8.04 12.13 13.38
N LEU A 416 -7.93 10.80 13.37
CA LEU A 416 -7.82 10.03 12.13
C LEU A 416 -9.05 10.20 11.22
N GLN A 417 -10.23 10.45 11.78
CA GLN A 417 -11.41 10.69 10.96
C GLN A 417 -11.29 12.04 10.26
N LYS A 418 -10.90 13.10 10.98
CA LYS A 418 -10.63 14.41 10.36
C LYS A 418 -9.51 14.35 9.32
N LEU A 419 -8.41 13.65 9.61
CA LEU A 419 -7.27 13.52 8.69
C LEU A 419 -7.67 12.81 7.38
N LYS A 420 -8.48 11.74 7.46
CA LYS A 420 -9.06 11.07 6.27
C LYS A 420 -9.95 11.99 5.44
N HIS A 421 -10.57 13.00 6.05
CA HIS A 421 -11.48 13.95 5.41
C HIS A 421 -10.80 15.25 4.93
N ALA A 422 -9.46 15.30 4.86
CA ALA A 422 -8.73 16.51 4.50
C ALA A 422 -8.89 16.98 3.04
N ALA A 423 -9.43 16.15 2.14
CA ALA A 423 -9.70 16.52 0.75
C ALA A 423 -11.07 17.14 0.54
N GLU A 424 -11.10 18.17 -0.31
CA GLU A 424 -12.31 18.87 -0.73
C GLU A 424 -12.81 18.41 -2.09
N VAL A 425 -11.92 17.88 -2.94
CA VAL A 425 -12.23 17.48 -4.32
C VAL A 425 -12.04 15.97 -4.47
N ALA A 426 -13.00 15.29 -5.10
CA ALA A 426 -12.82 13.93 -5.58
C ALA A 426 -12.61 13.94 -7.11
N ILE A 427 -11.56 13.30 -7.59
CA ILE A 427 -11.28 13.12 -9.02
C ILE A 427 -11.41 11.64 -9.37
N LEU A 428 -12.34 11.31 -10.27
CA LEU A 428 -12.68 9.96 -10.65
C LEU A 428 -12.13 9.66 -12.06
N LEU A 429 -11.42 8.54 -12.15
CA LEU A 429 -10.83 7.99 -13.36
C LEU A 429 -11.67 6.79 -13.83
N PRO A 430 -11.82 6.52 -15.14
CA PRO A 430 -12.55 5.34 -15.58
C PRO A 430 -12.00 4.05 -14.99
N ALA A 431 -12.91 3.15 -14.56
CA ALA A 431 -12.52 1.92 -13.88
C ALA A 431 -11.56 1.08 -14.74
N GLY A 432 -10.49 0.61 -14.08
CA GLY A 432 -9.43 -0.18 -14.71
C GLY A 432 -8.27 0.63 -15.29
N TYR A 433 -8.39 1.95 -15.50
CA TYR A 433 -7.23 2.77 -15.90
C TYR A 433 -6.30 2.98 -14.71
N ASN A 434 -5.00 2.73 -14.81
CA ASN A 434 -4.10 2.86 -13.64
C ASN A 434 -2.76 3.52 -13.98
N LEU A 435 -1.92 3.63 -12.97
CA LEU A 435 -0.61 4.29 -13.04
C LEU A 435 0.53 3.37 -13.54
N GLY A 436 0.26 2.09 -13.82
CA GLY A 436 1.30 1.10 -14.13
C GLY A 436 1.98 0.51 -12.89
N HIS A 437 3.22 0.03 -13.05
CA HIS A 437 4.04 -0.64 -12.00
C HIS A 437 5.49 -0.12 -11.96
N VAL A 438 6.48 -0.88 -12.45
CA VAL A 438 7.94 -0.55 -12.38
C VAL A 438 8.27 0.82 -12.98
N TYR A 439 7.47 1.25 -13.95
CA TYR A 439 7.57 2.55 -14.59
C TYR A 439 6.30 3.35 -14.29
N MET A 440 5.96 3.48 -13.01
CA MET A 440 4.74 4.17 -12.60
C MET A 440 4.72 5.59 -13.16
N GLY A 441 3.56 5.96 -13.70
CA GLY A 441 3.38 7.26 -14.34
C GLY A 441 4.09 7.41 -15.68
N LYS A 442 4.73 6.34 -16.18
CA LYS A 442 5.47 6.31 -17.44
C LYS A 442 4.96 5.18 -18.33
N GLY A 443 4.26 5.56 -19.38
CA GLY A 443 3.78 4.62 -20.39
C GLY A 443 2.55 3.82 -19.94
N ASN A 444 2.48 2.59 -20.42
CA ASN A 444 1.27 1.78 -20.49
C ASN A 444 0.52 1.48 -19.17
N LEU A 445 -0.79 1.31 -19.30
CA LEU A 445 -1.65 0.91 -18.20
C LEU A 445 -1.31 -0.53 -17.77
N TRP A 446 -1.43 -0.81 -16.48
CA TRP A 446 -1.11 -2.08 -15.82
C TRP A 446 0.34 -2.55 -15.97
N GLY A 447 1.26 -1.76 -16.52
CA GLY A 447 2.61 -2.24 -16.83
C GLY A 447 2.62 -3.30 -17.95
N LEU A 448 1.69 -3.18 -18.91
CA LEU A 448 1.49 -4.07 -20.06
C LEU A 448 1.71 -3.32 -21.37
N GLY A 449 2.67 -3.72 -22.20
CA GLY A 449 2.99 -3.09 -23.50
C GLY A 449 1.77 -2.84 -24.38
N GLU A 450 0.86 -3.80 -24.34
CA GLU A 450 -0.36 -3.90 -25.11
C GLU A 450 -1.43 -2.86 -24.72
N LEU A 451 -1.29 -2.25 -23.54
CA LEU A 451 -2.15 -1.15 -23.04
C LEU A 451 -1.39 0.18 -23.03
N ASN A 452 -0.61 0.45 -24.07
CA ASN A 452 0.12 1.71 -24.22
C ASN A 452 -0.80 2.91 -24.45
N LEU A 453 -0.28 4.11 -24.17
CA LEU A 453 -1.07 5.33 -24.11
C LEU A 453 -1.62 5.80 -25.47
N GLU A 454 -1.02 5.39 -26.60
CA GLU A 454 -1.52 5.76 -27.94
C GLU A 454 -2.67 4.88 -28.42
N ARG A 455 -2.91 3.76 -27.74
CA ARG A 455 -4.01 2.89 -28.06
C ARG A 455 -5.35 3.59 -27.86
N VAL A 456 -6.25 3.40 -28.82
CA VAL A 456 -7.60 3.94 -28.82
C VAL A 456 -8.55 3.03 -28.05
N ASN A 457 -9.38 3.63 -27.20
CA ASN A 457 -10.42 2.94 -26.45
C ASN A 457 -11.70 2.77 -27.28
N ARG A 458 -12.75 2.20 -26.68
CA ARG A 458 -14.04 1.95 -27.36
C ARG A 458 -14.78 3.21 -27.82
N GLU A 459 -14.47 4.37 -27.24
CA GLU A 459 -15.05 5.67 -27.58
C GLU A 459 -14.28 6.40 -28.68
N GLY A 460 -13.24 5.78 -29.25
CA GLY A 460 -12.41 6.40 -30.28
C GLY A 460 -11.37 7.39 -29.73
N VAL A 461 -11.11 7.38 -28.42
CA VAL A 461 -10.17 8.29 -27.74
C VAL A 461 -8.94 7.52 -27.24
N THR A 462 -7.75 8.13 -27.32
CA THR A 462 -6.53 7.48 -26.81
C THR A 462 -6.51 7.41 -25.29
N TYR A 463 -5.89 6.38 -24.73
CA TYR A 463 -5.67 6.30 -23.28
C TYR A 463 -4.87 7.50 -22.76
N ARG A 464 -3.95 8.08 -23.56
CA ARG A 464 -3.22 9.30 -23.24
C ARG A 464 -4.16 10.47 -22.97
N THR A 465 -5.19 10.65 -23.78
CA THR A 465 -6.15 11.75 -23.62
C THR A 465 -6.90 11.61 -22.29
N VAL A 466 -7.43 10.42 -21.99
CA VAL A 466 -8.15 10.16 -20.73
C VAL A 466 -7.24 10.39 -19.52
N MET A 467 -6.04 9.80 -19.52
CA MET A 467 -5.09 9.97 -18.41
C MET A 467 -4.59 11.43 -18.31
N GLY A 468 -4.33 12.10 -19.43
CA GLY A 468 -3.91 13.50 -19.46
C GLY A 468 -4.95 14.44 -18.87
N ASN A 469 -6.23 14.17 -19.12
CA ASN A 469 -7.32 14.92 -18.51
C ASN A 469 -7.35 14.74 -16.99
N PHE A 470 -7.18 13.50 -16.53
CA PHE A 470 -7.10 13.17 -15.11
C PHE A 470 -5.95 13.89 -14.41
N PHE A 471 -4.74 13.82 -14.96
CA PHE A 471 -3.57 14.49 -14.37
C PHE A 471 -3.61 16.01 -14.47
N THR A 472 -4.26 16.57 -15.48
CA THR A 472 -4.44 18.03 -15.58
C THR A 472 -5.39 18.55 -14.48
N GLU A 473 -6.41 17.79 -14.11
CA GLU A 473 -7.30 18.14 -12.98
C GLU A 473 -6.60 17.99 -11.62
N ILE A 474 -5.68 17.04 -11.49
CA ILE A 474 -4.76 16.95 -10.33
C ILE A 474 -3.85 18.18 -10.30
N GLU A 475 -3.18 18.51 -11.41
CA GLU A 475 -2.33 19.70 -11.54
C GLU A 475 -3.09 20.96 -11.11
N ARG A 476 -4.34 21.10 -11.53
CA ARG A 476 -5.21 22.22 -11.14
C ARG A 476 -5.43 22.29 -9.64
N CYS A 477 -5.70 21.17 -8.97
CA CYS A 477 -5.88 21.14 -7.52
C CYS A 477 -4.58 21.50 -6.79
N ILE A 478 -3.44 20.98 -7.24
CA ILE A 478 -2.10 21.31 -6.72
C ILE A 478 -1.85 22.82 -6.79
N ARG A 479 -2.04 23.43 -7.97
CA ARG A 479 -1.79 24.87 -8.20
C ARG A 479 -2.72 25.78 -7.39
N MET A 480 -3.93 25.31 -7.08
CA MET A 480 -4.88 26.03 -6.22
C MET A 480 -4.66 25.79 -4.72
N GLY A 481 -3.74 24.89 -4.35
CA GLY A 481 -3.54 24.49 -2.96
C GLY A 481 -4.72 23.74 -2.34
N VAL A 482 -5.56 23.11 -3.16
CA VAL A 482 -6.77 22.40 -2.71
C VAL A 482 -6.48 20.90 -2.55
N GLY A 483 -6.84 20.33 -1.40
CA GLY A 483 -6.71 18.90 -1.15
C GLY A 483 -7.67 18.08 -2.02
N TYR A 484 -7.18 16.97 -2.58
CA TYR A 484 -7.94 16.10 -3.48
C TYR A 484 -7.75 14.62 -3.12
N ASP A 485 -8.79 13.81 -3.34
CA ASP A 485 -8.74 12.35 -3.32
C ASP A 485 -9.04 11.79 -4.72
N LEU A 486 -8.52 10.60 -4.99
CA LEU A 486 -8.53 9.98 -6.31
C LEU A 486 -9.21 8.62 -6.28
N PHE A 487 -9.96 8.29 -7.33
CA PHE A 487 -10.76 7.07 -7.38
C PHE A 487 -10.82 6.47 -8.77
N TRP A 488 -11.03 5.15 -8.84
CA TRP A 488 -11.78 4.60 -9.96
C TRP A 488 -13.26 4.96 -9.84
N ASP A 489 -13.88 5.30 -10.95
CA ASP A 489 -15.34 5.43 -11.10
C ASP A 489 -15.93 4.01 -11.25
N ILE A 490 -15.99 3.29 -10.13
CA ILE A 490 -16.52 1.92 -10.08
C ILE A 490 -18.01 1.98 -9.77
N GLU A 491 -18.80 1.27 -10.56
CA GLU A 491 -20.23 1.11 -10.31
C GLU A 491 -20.49 0.51 -8.92
N GLY A 492 -21.52 0.99 -8.23
CA GLY A 492 -21.89 0.55 -6.89
C GLY A 492 -21.15 1.24 -5.75
N HIS A 493 -20.05 1.95 -6.01
CA HIS A 493 -19.36 2.75 -4.98
C HIS A 493 -19.78 4.23 -5.05
N ARG A 494 -20.58 4.67 -4.08
CA ARG A 494 -21.03 6.07 -4.00
C ARG A 494 -19.96 6.95 -3.35
N VAL A 495 -19.23 7.72 -4.15
CA VAL A 495 -18.31 8.75 -3.65
C VAL A 495 -19.12 9.93 -3.11
N THR A 496 -18.96 10.28 -1.83
CA THR A 496 -19.71 11.37 -1.16
C THR A 496 -18.82 12.18 -0.21
N GLY A 497 -19.33 13.32 0.27
CA GLY A 497 -18.66 14.15 1.27
C GLY A 497 -17.61 15.13 0.72
N TYR A 498 -17.51 15.29 -0.59
CA TYR A 498 -16.62 16.24 -1.24
C TYR A 498 -17.40 17.49 -1.66
N ARG A 499 -16.74 18.65 -1.60
CA ARG A 499 -17.30 19.92 -2.11
C ARG A 499 -17.45 19.88 -3.63
N GLN A 500 -16.59 19.13 -4.30
CA GLN A 500 -16.58 19.03 -5.75
C GLN A 500 -16.23 17.61 -6.21
N PHE A 501 -16.89 17.17 -7.28
CA PHE A 501 -16.58 15.94 -8.00
C PHE A 501 -16.11 16.28 -9.42
N VAL A 502 -15.06 15.60 -9.86
CA VAL A 502 -14.49 15.71 -11.21
C VAL A 502 -14.42 14.31 -11.79
N ARG A 503 -15.33 13.99 -12.71
CA ARG A 503 -15.37 12.68 -13.37
C ARG A 503 -14.76 12.78 -14.75
N VAL A 504 -13.63 12.12 -14.95
CA VAL A 504 -13.02 11.93 -16.27
C VAL A 504 -13.68 10.75 -16.94
N ARG A 505 -14.17 10.95 -18.15
CA ARG A 505 -14.91 9.94 -18.92
C ARG A 505 -14.03 9.28 -19.98
N GLU A 506 -14.39 8.08 -20.41
CA GLU A 506 -13.67 7.37 -21.48
C GLU A 506 -13.76 8.10 -22.83
N ASP A 507 -14.82 8.88 -23.07
CA ASP A 507 -14.99 9.69 -24.28
C ASP A 507 -14.12 10.97 -24.29
N GLY A 508 -13.18 11.11 -23.35
CA GLY A 508 -12.29 12.25 -23.24
C GLY A 508 -12.93 13.50 -22.63
N LYS A 509 -14.20 13.46 -22.23
CA LYS A 509 -14.86 14.59 -21.57
C LYS A 509 -14.61 14.60 -20.07
N VAL A 510 -14.81 15.76 -19.46
CA VAL A 510 -14.70 15.94 -18.00
C VAL A 510 -16.02 16.50 -17.49
N GLU A 511 -16.68 15.74 -16.63
CA GLU A 511 -17.87 16.20 -15.91
C GLU A 511 -17.46 16.77 -14.55
N VAL A 512 -17.94 17.96 -14.25
CA VAL A 512 -17.68 18.65 -12.98
C VAL A 512 -19.00 18.87 -12.26
N THR A 513 -19.13 18.35 -11.05
CA THR A 513 -20.30 18.54 -10.20
C THR A 513 -19.95 19.36 -8.96
N VAL A 514 -20.68 20.45 -8.74
CA VAL A 514 -20.59 21.33 -7.56
C VAL A 514 -22.03 21.67 -7.14
N ASP A 515 -22.35 21.54 -5.85
CA ASP A 515 -23.70 21.83 -5.31
C ASP A 515 -24.83 21.18 -6.15
N GLU A 516 -24.66 19.89 -6.47
CA GLU A 516 -25.58 19.06 -7.28
C GLU A 516 -25.75 19.51 -8.74
N LYS A 517 -25.02 20.54 -9.20
CA LYS A 517 -25.02 20.99 -10.59
C LYS A 517 -23.84 20.40 -11.34
N SER A 518 -24.13 19.61 -12.36
CA SER A 518 -23.13 19.07 -13.29
C SER A 518 -22.92 19.96 -14.49
N THR A 519 -21.66 20.20 -14.85
CA THR A 519 -21.24 20.83 -16.11
C THR A 519 -20.34 19.85 -16.85
N LEU A 520 -20.60 19.66 -18.15
CA LEU A 520 -19.78 18.81 -19.01
C LEU A 520 -18.82 19.68 -19.81
N HIS A 521 -17.54 19.35 -19.78
CA HIS A 521 -16.47 19.99 -20.52
C HIS A 521 -15.91 19.04 -21.59
N ASP A 522 -15.49 19.58 -22.74
CA ASP A 522 -14.86 18.80 -23.81
C ASP A 522 -13.45 18.30 -23.47
N GLY A 523 -12.90 18.74 -22.34
CA GLY A 523 -11.60 18.37 -21.82
C GLY A 523 -11.40 18.89 -20.39
N PRO A 524 -10.19 18.80 -19.84
CA PRO A 524 -9.90 19.21 -18.48
C PRO A 524 -9.87 20.73 -18.37
N ARG A 525 -10.10 21.25 -17.17
CA ARG A 525 -9.93 22.67 -16.89
C ARG A 525 -8.44 22.94 -16.72
N ILE A 526 -7.85 23.58 -17.72
CA ILE A 526 -6.43 23.91 -17.73
C ILE A 526 -6.13 24.95 -16.63
N PRO A 527 -5.23 24.67 -15.68
CA PRO A 527 -4.83 25.66 -14.69
C PRO A 527 -3.91 26.72 -15.29
N GLU A 528 -3.73 27.83 -14.56
CA GLU A 528 -2.70 28.80 -14.87
C GLU A 528 -1.31 28.14 -14.75
N ARG A 529 -0.55 28.19 -15.84
CA ARG A 529 0.80 27.61 -15.96
C ARG A 529 1.83 28.74 -16.03
N PRO A 530 3.08 28.49 -15.56
CA PRO A 530 4.13 29.51 -15.61
C PRO A 530 4.33 30.03 -17.03
N GLU A 531 4.55 31.34 -17.15
CA GLU A 531 4.96 31.94 -18.42
C GLU A 531 6.37 31.48 -18.81
N GLY A 532 6.65 31.47 -20.10
CA GLY A 532 7.97 31.13 -20.62
C GLY A 532 7.93 30.52 -22.02
N VAL A 533 9.10 30.40 -22.63
CA VAL A 533 9.25 29.70 -23.90
C VAL A 533 9.38 28.21 -23.59
N PRO A 534 8.49 27.33 -24.09
CA PRO A 534 8.63 25.89 -23.89
C PRO A 534 9.86 25.37 -24.65
N PRO A 535 10.46 24.24 -24.21
CA PRO A 535 11.52 23.61 -24.98
C PRO A 535 11.01 23.19 -26.37
N GLN A 536 11.87 23.32 -27.37
CA GLN A 536 11.56 22.93 -28.74
C GLN A 536 12.28 21.64 -29.12
N LEU A 537 11.57 20.72 -29.75
CA LEU A 537 12.10 19.44 -30.19
C LEU A 537 11.98 19.33 -31.71
N GLU A 538 13.10 19.08 -32.37
CA GLU A 538 13.17 18.71 -33.78
C GLU A 538 13.66 17.25 -33.90
N ILE A 539 13.05 16.47 -34.79
CA ILE A 539 13.39 15.05 -35.00
C ILE A 539 13.75 14.82 -36.47
N GLU A 540 14.93 14.25 -36.68
CA GLU A 540 15.36 13.70 -37.96
C GLU A 540 15.24 12.17 -37.94
N LEU A 541 14.61 11.60 -38.97
CA LEU A 541 14.53 10.15 -39.19
C LEU A 541 15.32 9.76 -40.44
N SER A 542 16.04 8.64 -40.39
CA SER A 542 16.72 8.09 -41.56
C SER A 542 15.71 7.74 -42.66
N THR A 543 15.98 8.15 -43.89
CA THR A 543 15.08 7.99 -45.05
C THR A 543 15.13 6.60 -45.71
N GLN A 544 15.60 5.56 -45.01
CA GLN A 544 15.71 4.22 -45.58
C GLN A 544 14.32 3.62 -45.85
N ARG A 545 14.11 3.08 -47.05
CA ARG A 545 12.89 2.40 -47.50
C ARG A 545 13.25 1.01 -48.02
N GLY A 546 12.43 -0.01 -47.76
CA GLY A 546 12.69 -1.40 -48.20
C GLY A 546 11.80 -2.44 -47.50
N GLN A 547 12.15 -3.73 -47.65
CA GLN A 547 11.56 -4.81 -46.85
C GLN A 547 12.32 -5.02 -45.54
N ALA A 548 11.62 -5.46 -44.49
CA ALA A 548 12.23 -5.76 -43.20
C ALA A 548 13.25 -6.92 -43.29
N PRO A 549 14.33 -6.92 -42.49
CA PRO A 549 14.65 -5.95 -41.44
C PRO A 549 15.25 -4.64 -42.00
N LEU A 550 14.73 -3.50 -41.55
CA LEU A 550 15.30 -2.17 -41.79
C LEU A 550 15.96 -1.61 -40.56
N GLN A 551 17.05 -0.89 -40.77
CA GLN A 551 17.66 -0.06 -39.73
C GLN A 551 17.14 1.38 -39.85
N ILE A 552 16.38 1.81 -38.86
CA ILE A 552 15.92 3.20 -38.74
C ILE A 552 16.78 3.90 -37.68
N ALA A 553 17.33 5.06 -38.01
CA ALA A 553 17.98 5.95 -37.06
C ALA A 553 17.11 7.19 -36.83
N ALA A 554 16.95 7.58 -35.57
CA ALA A 554 16.29 8.81 -35.17
C ALA A 554 17.31 9.70 -34.44
N ARG A 555 17.28 11.00 -34.72
CA ARG A 555 18.06 12.01 -34.01
C ARG A 555 17.12 13.11 -33.54
N ALA A 556 17.24 13.49 -32.28
CA ALA A 556 16.50 14.61 -31.70
C ALA A 556 17.45 15.79 -31.47
N PHE A 557 17.00 16.99 -31.83
CA PHE A 557 17.62 18.25 -31.47
C PHE A 557 16.69 18.97 -30.50
N LEU A 558 17.20 19.24 -29.31
CA LEU A 558 16.44 19.87 -28.24
C LEU A 558 16.98 21.28 -28.02
N THR A 559 16.15 22.29 -28.26
CA THR A 559 16.47 23.66 -27.92
C THR A 559 15.80 24.00 -26.59
N ARG A 560 16.62 24.29 -25.58
CA ARG A 560 16.12 24.64 -24.25
C ARG A 560 15.39 25.98 -24.31
N GLY A 561 14.20 26.01 -23.71
CA GLY A 561 13.43 27.23 -23.49
C GLY A 561 13.71 27.83 -22.12
N SER A 562 12.68 28.39 -21.48
CA SER A 562 12.76 28.99 -20.14
C SER A 562 12.77 27.97 -19.00
N ALA A 563 12.32 26.73 -19.24
CA ALA A 563 12.22 25.69 -18.24
C ALA A 563 13.45 24.75 -18.24
N ASP A 564 13.69 24.12 -17.10
CA ASP A 564 14.56 22.94 -17.02
C ASP A 564 13.94 21.77 -17.78
N ILE A 565 14.79 21.04 -18.50
CA ILE A 565 14.40 19.96 -19.42
C ILE A 565 14.96 18.60 -19.00
N TYR A 566 15.48 18.49 -17.78
CA TYR A 566 16.11 17.28 -17.33
C TYR A 566 15.26 16.53 -16.30
N TYR A 567 15.40 15.21 -16.32
CA TYR A 567 14.86 14.30 -15.32
C TYR A 567 15.91 13.23 -15.02
N THR A 568 15.80 12.54 -13.88
CA THR A 568 16.73 11.46 -13.56
C THR A 568 16.15 10.08 -13.91
N LEU A 569 16.98 9.17 -14.42
CA LEU A 569 16.60 7.75 -14.59
C LEU A 569 16.71 6.93 -13.28
N GLY A 570 17.00 7.62 -12.18
CA GLY A 570 17.44 7.03 -10.92
C GLY A 570 18.95 6.81 -10.91
N ALA A 571 19.42 6.19 -9.84
CA ALA A 571 20.82 5.83 -9.68
C ALA A 571 21.22 4.70 -10.64
N ASP A 572 22.39 4.82 -11.27
CA ASP A 572 23.03 3.73 -12.02
C ASP A 572 23.58 2.65 -11.09
N SER A 573 24.20 1.60 -11.65
CA SER A 573 24.75 0.49 -10.86
C SER A 573 25.81 0.88 -9.83
N LYS A 574 26.34 2.11 -9.89
CA LYS A 574 27.30 2.67 -8.93
C LYS A 574 26.63 3.61 -7.91
N GLY A 575 25.30 3.71 -7.91
CA GLY A 575 24.59 4.67 -7.07
C GLY A 575 24.60 6.10 -7.60
N THR A 576 25.06 6.34 -8.85
CA THR A 576 25.17 7.69 -9.40
C THR A 576 23.93 8.08 -10.18
N TYR A 577 23.26 9.17 -9.79
CA TYR A 577 22.12 9.70 -10.53
C TYR A 577 22.58 10.38 -11.83
N LYS A 578 21.94 10.03 -12.94
CA LYS A 578 22.18 10.66 -14.25
C LYS A 578 20.94 11.34 -14.76
N ASN A 579 21.10 12.62 -15.07
CA ASN A 579 20.07 13.43 -15.70
C ASN A 579 20.02 13.16 -17.20
N VAL A 580 18.81 13.09 -17.74
CA VAL A 580 18.49 12.86 -19.15
C VAL A 580 17.49 13.93 -19.59
N MET A 581 17.51 14.27 -20.88
CA MET A 581 16.65 15.33 -21.43
C MET A 581 15.58 14.84 -22.40
N MET A 582 15.65 13.56 -22.82
CA MET A 582 14.80 13.00 -23.88
C MET A 582 14.39 11.57 -23.55
N LEU A 583 13.09 11.27 -23.74
CA LEU A 583 12.51 9.92 -23.71
C LEU A 583 12.18 9.45 -25.13
N TRP A 584 12.34 8.15 -25.41
CA TRP A 584 11.97 7.54 -26.67
C TRP A 584 11.05 6.33 -26.45
N GLU A 585 9.86 6.41 -27.04
CA GLU A 585 8.88 5.32 -27.14
C GLU A 585 8.73 4.94 -28.62
N LEU A 586 8.66 3.63 -28.91
CA LEU A 586 8.43 3.11 -30.24
C LEU A 586 7.16 2.26 -30.24
N TYR A 587 6.25 2.59 -31.15
CA TYR A 587 4.99 1.89 -31.36
C TYR A 587 5.05 1.14 -32.69
N GLY A 588 4.55 -0.09 -32.70
CA GLY A 588 4.39 -0.89 -33.91
C GLY A 588 3.16 -0.49 -34.71
N PRO A 589 2.87 -1.22 -35.81
CA PRO A 589 1.64 -1.05 -36.57
C PRO A 589 0.40 -1.16 -35.67
N GLU A 590 -0.59 -0.30 -35.91
CA GLU A 590 -1.87 -0.29 -35.16
C GLU A 590 -1.67 -0.17 -33.63
N GLU A 591 -0.52 0.42 -33.22
CA GLU A 591 -0.09 0.57 -31.83
C GLU A 591 -0.08 -0.76 -31.02
N GLU A 592 -0.03 -1.92 -31.70
CA GLU A 592 -0.10 -3.25 -31.07
C GLU A 592 1.18 -3.60 -30.29
N ASP A 593 2.33 -3.23 -30.86
CA ASP A 593 3.64 -3.42 -30.22
C ASP A 593 4.10 -2.12 -29.57
N TYR A 594 4.72 -2.24 -28.40
CA TYR A 594 5.30 -1.12 -27.68
C TYR A 594 6.70 -1.46 -27.18
N ARG A 595 7.65 -0.56 -27.41
CA ARG A 595 9.01 -0.66 -26.87
C ARG A 595 9.48 0.67 -26.33
N PHE A 596 9.93 0.64 -25.08
CA PHE A 596 10.68 1.72 -24.49
C PHE A 596 12.17 1.60 -24.87
N LEU A 597 12.76 2.66 -25.45
CA LEU A 597 14.08 2.57 -26.10
C LEU A 597 15.27 3.02 -25.23
N LEU A 598 15.01 3.58 -24.05
CA LEU A 598 16.05 3.90 -23.07
C LEU A 598 16.31 2.69 -22.18
N ASN A 599 17.13 1.78 -22.70
CA ASN A 599 17.72 0.72 -21.90
C ASN A 599 18.94 1.29 -21.15
N GLU A 600 19.11 0.92 -19.89
CA GLU A 600 20.16 1.43 -18.98
C GLU A 600 21.59 1.16 -19.50
N ASN A 601 21.72 0.19 -20.41
CA ASN A 601 22.96 -0.15 -21.09
C ASN A 601 23.26 0.71 -22.33
N ARG A 602 22.35 1.61 -22.72
CA ARG A 602 22.56 2.55 -23.83
C ARG A 602 22.94 3.90 -23.23
N ASN A 603 24.23 4.25 -23.26
CA ASN A 603 24.67 5.61 -22.99
C ASN A 603 24.20 6.50 -24.15
N PRO A 604 23.20 7.37 -23.97
CA PRO A 604 22.90 8.37 -24.99
C PRO A 604 24.16 9.21 -25.21
N ARG A 605 24.61 9.33 -26.46
CA ARG A 605 25.66 10.29 -26.80
C ARG A 605 25.02 11.67 -26.82
N ILE A 606 25.06 12.37 -25.70
CA ILE A 606 24.72 13.78 -25.63
C ILE A 606 25.88 14.54 -26.28
N LEU A 607 25.63 15.12 -27.46
CA LEU A 607 26.54 16.05 -28.09
C LEU A 607 26.12 17.45 -27.64
N ASP A 608 26.72 17.94 -26.56
CA ASP A 608 26.59 19.36 -26.21
C ASP A 608 27.35 20.17 -27.27
N GLU A 609 26.62 20.77 -28.21
CA GLU A 609 27.16 21.87 -29.01
C GLU A 609 27.19 23.14 -28.17
N GLY A 610 27.84 23.07 -27.00
CA GLY A 610 28.09 24.21 -26.15
C GLY A 610 29.09 25.16 -26.82
N ILE A 611 28.59 26.32 -27.26
CA ILE A 611 29.35 27.52 -27.60
C ILE A 611 30.36 27.30 -28.73
N ARG A 612 30.15 27.97 -29.87
CA ARG A 612 31.20 28.20 -30.89
C ARG A 612 32.38 28.98 -30.30
N THR A 613 33.21 28.37 -29.46
CA THR A 613 34.60 28.77 -29.34
C THR A 613 35.30 28.26 -30.58
N LYS A 614 35.49 29.17 -31.55
CA LYS A 614 36.46 29.03 -32.63
C LYS A 614 37.78 28.52 -32.05
N ARG A 615 38.05 27.22 -32.14
CA ARG A 615 39.42 26.70 -32.14
C ARG A 615 39.60 25.81 -33.35
N ARG A 616 40.64 26.19 -34.09
CA ARG A 616 41.07 25.68 -35.38
C ARG A 616 41.11 24.16 -35.41
N ALA A 617 40.60 23.61 -36.50
CA ALA A 617 40.89 22.27 -36.94
C ALA A 617 42.41 22.07 -37.01
N TYR A 618 42.90 21.01 -36.37
CA TYR A 618 44.11 20.33 -36.81
C TYR A 618 43.70 19.00 -37.40
N SER A 619 43.84 18.90 -38.72
CA SER A 619 43.91 17.66 -39.47
C SER A 619 45.22 16.95 -39.15
N VAL A 620 45.17 15.66 -38.85
CA VAL A 620 46.28 14.75 -39.18
C VAL A 620 45.70 13.52 -39.84
N GLU A 621 46.11 13.34 -41.10
CA GLU A 621 45.82 12.19 -41.94
C GLU A 621 46.45 10.90 -41.39
N ARG A 622 45.81 9.79 -41.71
CA ARG A 622 46.27 8.41 -41.52
C ARG A 622 47.66 8.16 -42.13
N ARG A 623 48.35 7.11 -41.63
CA ARG A 623 48.71 5.96 -42.48
C ARG A 623 49.27 4.75 -41.70
N ALA A 624 48.93 3.59 -42.27
CA ALA A 624 49.34 2.19 -42.04
C ALA A 624 48.86 1.54 -40.74
#